data_AF-A0AAU6HDU3-F1
#
_entry.id   AF-A0AAU6HDU3-F1
#
_cell.length_a   1.000
_cell.length_b   1.000
_cell.length_c   1.000
_cell.angle_alpha   90.00
_cell.angle_beta   90.00
_cell.angle_gamma   90.00
#
_symmetry.space_group_name_H-M   'P 1'
#
loop_
_entity.id
_entity.type
_entity.pdbx_description
1 polymer ?
#
loop_
_entity_poly.entity_id
_entity_poly.type
_entity_poly.pdbx_seq_one_letter_code
_entity_poly.pdbx_strand_id
1 'polypeptide(L)'
;MTDDARLTEAPDRQIPTWAPTVGPGWTELLERLHRDLSALDPGYRIEEFSTQLGGLRVAVADRFEVGEFDGEFADRAAALTDAAESASEHTCEACGASGRIRFRGDGTGMRMQSLCEDCRSLGVFPYTALHNHPTPH
;
A
#
# COMPACT_ATOMS: atom_id res chain seq x y z
N MET A 1 -26.94 19.83 -14.39
CA MET A 1 -27.17 21.07 -13.62
C MET A 1 -26.94 20.73 -12.15
N THR A 2 -25.71 20.34 -11.81
CA THR A 2 -24.55 21.12 -11.35
C THR A 2 -24.42 20.94 -9.84
N ASP A 3 -23.46 20.13 -9.45
CA ASP A 3 -22.82 20.12 -8.12
C ASP A 3 -21.52 19.31 -8.31
N ASP A 4 -20.52 19.73 -9.10
CA ASP A 4 -19.58 20.86 -8.91
C ASP A 4 -19.45 21.41 -7.48
N ALA A 5 -19.50 20.52 -6.49
CA ALA A 5 -18.85 20.77 -5.22
C ALA A 5 -17.38 20.37 -5.38
N ARG A 6 -16.56 21.38 -5.67
CA ARG A 6 -15.11 21.43 -5.42
C ARG A 6 -14.77 20.72 -4.10
N LEU A 7 -14.46 19.43 -4.17
CA LEU A 7 -13.75 18.74 -3.10
C LEU A 7 -12.33 19.30 -3.13
N THR A 8 -12.17 20.39 -2.39
CA THR A 8 -10.94 20.98 -1.89
C THR A 8 -9.82 19.96 -1.90
N GLU A 9 -8.82 20.20 -2.75
CA GLU A 9 -7.64 19.38 -2.95
C GLU A 9 -6.87 19.24 -1.63
N ALA A 10 -7.18 18.18 -0.88
CA ALA A 10 -6.46 17.87 0.34
C ALA A 10 -5.18 17.10 -0.03
N PRO A 11 -4.01 17.48 0.53
CA PRO A 11 -2.80 16.66 0.49
C PRO A 11 -2.98 15.29 1.17
N ASP A 12 -4.12 15.05 1.83
CA ASP A 12 -4.56 13.81 2.46
C ASP A 12 -4.87 12.65 1.49
N ARG A 13 -4.47 12.76 0.23
CA ARG A 13 -4.73 11.75 -0.81
C ARG A 13 -3.47 11.11 -1.36
N GLN A 14 -2.30 11.34 -0.78
CA GLN A 14 -1.06 10.68 -1.21
C GLN A 14 -0.62 9.60 -0.20
N ILE A 15 0.22 8.68 -0.65
CA ILE A 15 0.62 7.48 0.10
C ILE A 15 1.09 7.74 1.54
N PRO A 16 1.87 8.80 1.84
CA PRO A 16 2.30 9.06 3.22
C PRO A 16 1.16 9.17 4.24
N THR A 17 -0.01 9.66 3.83
CA THR A 17 -1.19 9.77 4.69
C THR A 17 -1.77 8.40 5.05
N TRP A 18 -1.66 7.43 4.13
CA TRP A 18 -2.24 6.09 4.29
C TRP A 18 -1.27 5.07 4.87
N ALA A 19 0.04 5.30 4.78
CA ALA A 19 1.07 4.38 5.24
C ALA A 19 0.89 3.88 6.70
N PRO A 20 0.41 4.69 7.67
CA PRO A 20 0.16 4.21 9.03
C PRO A 20 -0.99 3.20 9.18
N THR A 21 -1.80 3.00 8.14
CA THR A 21 -2.96 2.09 8.18
C THR A 21 -2.60 0.63 7.90
N VAL A 22 -1.38 0.37 7.44
CA VAL A 22 -0.84 -0.97 7.17
C VAL A 22 0.35 -1.27 8.09
N GLY A 23 0.78 -2.52 8.12
CA GLY A 23 1.93 -2.91 8.93
C GLY A 23 3.24 -2.25 8.48
N PRO A 24 4.16 -1.99 9.44
CA PRO A 24 5.41 -1.25 9.20
C PRO A 24 6.39 -1.99 8.27
N GLY A 25 6.17 -3.29 8.03
CA GLY A 25 6.97 -4.05 7.08
C GLY A 25 6.83 -3.60 5.62
N TRP A 26 5.80 -2.81 5.30
CA TRP A 26 5.60 -2.26 3.96
C TRP A 26 6.07 -0.81 3.81
N THR A 27 6.68 -0.20 4.83
CA THR A 27 7.14 1.19 4.77
C THR A 27 8.05 1.46 3.57
N GLU A 28 9.10 0.65 3.37
CA GLU A 28 10.02 0.84 2.23
C GLU A 28 9.34 0.68 0.86
N LEU A 29 8.38 -0.25 0.78
CA LEU A 29 7.58 -0.49 -0.43
C LEU A 29 6.73 0.74 -0.76
N LEU A 30 6.05 1.28 0.24
CA LEU A 30 5.21 2.48 0.10
C LEU A 30 6.03 3.74 -0.18
N GLU A 31 7.20 3.90 0.44
CA GLU A 31 8.12 5.01 0.17
C GLU A 31 8.64 4.98 -1.27
N ARG A 32 8.97 3.80 -1.79
CA ARG A 32 9.35 3.62 -3.20
C ARG A 32 8.20 3.98 -4.13
N LEU A 33 7.01 3.42 -3.88
CA LEU A 33 5.82 3.70 -4.69
C LEU A 33 5.47 5.20 -4.68
N HIS A 34 5.53 5.86 -3.51
CA HIS A 34 5.31 7.31 -3.40
C HIS A 34 6.29 8.10 -4.25
N ARG A 35 7.58 7.79 -4.17
CA ARG A 35 8.62 8.45 -4.95
C ARG A 35 8.40 8.30 -6.45
N ASP A 36 8.08 7.10 -6.90
CA ASP A 36 7.91 6.79 -8.32
C ASP A 36 6.64 7.48 -8.87
N LEU A 37 5.54 7.47 -8.11
CA LEU A 37 4.31 8.21 -8.48
C LEU A 37 4.51 9.72 -8.48
N SER A 38 5.20 10.28 -7.47
CA SER A 38 5.54 11.70 -7.42
C SER A 38 6.45 12.14 -8.57
N ALA A 39 7.27 11.22 -9.12
CA ALA A 39 8.08 11.50 -10.31
C ALA A 39 7.23 11.50 -11.60
N LEU A 40 6.12 10.76 -11.66
CA LEU A 40 5.16 10.83 -12.76
C LEU A 40 4.29 12.09 -12.69
N ASP A 41 3.77 12.37 -11.49
CA ASP A 41 2.96 13.54 -11.21
C ASP A 41 3.10 13.91 -9.72
N PRO A 42 3.72 15.05 -9.38
CA PRO A 42 3.79 15.53 -8.00
C PRO A 42 2.41 15.69 -7.34
N GLY A 43 1.36 15.89 -8.14
CA GLY A 43 -0.02 16.06 -7.72
C GLY A 43 -0.86 14.78 -7.76
N TYR A 44 -0.26 13.59 -7.95
CA TYR A 44 -1.02 12.34 -8.01
C TYR A 44 -1.93 12.17 -6.79
N ARG A 45 -3.08 11.50 -6.97
CA ARG A 45 -4.05 11.27 -5.90
C ARG A 45 -4.42 9.80 -5.84
N ILE A 46 -4.57 9.27 -4.63
CA ILE A 46 -5.07 7.93 -4.38
C ILE A 46 -6.60 7.95 -4.36
N GLU A 47 -7.22 7.00 -5.07
CA GLU A 47 -8.66 6.75 -5.04
C GLU A 47 -9.01 5.55 -4.15
N GLU A 48 -8.15 4.52 -4.17
CA GLU A 48 -8.29 3.34 -3.34
C GLU A 48 -6.98 3.07 -2.62
N PHE A 49 -7.08 2.83 -1.30
CA PHE A 49 -5.99 2.30 -0.49
C PHE A 49 -6.56 1.33 0.52
N SER A 50 -6.26 0.04 0.38
CA SER A 50 -6.74 -0.98 1.30
C SER A 50 -5.82 -2.18 1.37
N THR A 51 -6.13 -3.11 2.26
CA THR A 51 -5.55 -4.46 2.26
C THR A 51 -6.61 -5.44 1.82
N GLN A 52 -6.34 -6.23 0.79
CA GLN A 52 -7.25 -7.25 0.30
C GLN A 52 -6.51 -8.59 0.18
N LEU A 53 -7.09 -9.65 0.76
CA LEU A 53 -6.52 -11.01 0.76
C LEU A 53 -5.06 -11.10 1.25
N GLY A 54 -4.64 -10.15 2.10
CA GLY A 54 -3.28 -10.10 2.66
C GLY A 54 -2.23 -9.41 1.79
N GLY A 55 -2.64 -8.84 0.65
CA GLY A 55 -1.85 -7.91 -0.15
C GLY A 55 -2.35 -6.47 -0.02
N LEU A 56 -1.52 -5.55 -0.46
CA LEU A 56 -1.83 -4.15 -0.65
C LEU A 56 -2.76 -4.00 -1.86
N ARG A 57 -3.69 -3.04 -1.80
CA ARG A 57 -4.51 -2.59 -2.93
C ARG A 57 -4.39 -1.08 -3.05
N VAL A 58 -3.95 -0.58 -4.19
CA VAL A 58 -3.78 0.86 -4.45
C VAL A 58 -4.26 1.21 -5.85
N ALA A 59 -5.12 2.22 -5.97
CA ALA A 59 -5.48 2.83 -7.24
C ALA A 59 -5.20 4.34 -7.22
N VAL A 60 -4.66 4.85 -8.33
CA VAL A 60 -4.37 6.27 -8.54
C VAL A 60 -5.45 6.87 -9.42
N ALA A 61 -5.88 8.09 -9.09
CA ALA A 61 -6.89 8.82 -9.84
C ALA A 61 -6.45 9.11 -11.26
N ASP A 62 -7.40 9.02 -12.19
CA ASP A 62 -7.18 9.40 -13.58
C ASP A 62 -6.74 10.86 -13.69
N ARG A 63 -5.82 11.11 -14.63
CA ARG A 63 -5.33 12.43 -15.00
C ARG A 63 -5.95 12.87 -16.32
N PHE A 64 -6.30 14.15 -16.42
CA PHE A 64 -6.83 14.76 -17.63
C PHE A 64 -6.01 16.00 -17.99
N GLU A 65 -5.53 16.08 -19.23
CA GLU A 65 -4.80 17.23 -19.77
C GLU A 65 -5.67 17.92 -20.82
N VAL A 66 -5.98 19.20 -20.62
CA VAL A 66 -6.86 20.00 -21.52
C VAL A 66 -8.23 19.33 -21.76
N GLY A 67 -8.71 18.55 -20.80
CA GLY A 67 -9.99 17.83 -20.86
C GLY A 67 -9.93 16.47 -21.57
N GLU A 68 -8.75 16.05 -22.03
CA GLU A 68 -8.53 14.72 -22.58
C GLU A 68 -7.94 13.79 -21.54
N PHE A 69 -8.37 12.52 -21.53
CA PHE A 69 -7.84 11.50 -20.64
C PHE A 69 -6.39 11.18 -21.00
N ASP A 70 -5.52 11.22 -20.00
CA ASP A 70 -4.12 10.87 -20.16
C ASP A 70 -3.92 9.37 -19.90
N GLY A 71 -4.05 8.58 -20.97
CA GLY A 71 -3.84 7.13 -20.92
C GLY A 71 -2.40 6.73 -20.62
N GLU A 72 -1.40 7.53 -21.00
CA GLU A 72 -0.01 7.21 -20.69
C GLU A 72 0.25 7.29 -19.19
N PHE A 73 -0.27 8.35 -18.55
CA PHE A 73 -0.21 8.46 -17.10
C PHE A 73 -0.92 7.29 -16.42
N ALA A 74 -2.15 6.97 -16.84
CA ALA A 74 -2.93 5.88 -16.26
C ALA A 74 -2.19 4.53 -16.36
N ASP A 75 -1.65 4.18 -17.53
CA ASP A 75 -0.91 2.93 -17.74
C ASP A 75 0.35 2.86 -16.88
N ARG A 76 1.09 3.97 -16.76
CA ARG A 76 2.32 4.03 -15.96
C ARG A 76 2.03 3.98 -14.47
N ALA A 77 0.99 4.69 -14.01
CA ALA A 77 0.56 4.65 -12.61
C ALA A 77 0.07 3.25 -12.23
N ALA A 78 -0.73 2.60 -13.09
CA ALA A 78 -1.19 1.23 -12.91
C ALA A 78 -0.03 0.23 -12.83
N ALA A 79 0.98 0.36 -13.69
CA ALA A 79 2.16 -0.51 -13.64
C ALA A 79 2.94 -0.37 -12.32
N LEU A 80 3.03 0.85 -11.77
CA LEU A 80 3.68 1.09 -10.48
C LEU A 80 2.87 0.51 -9.31
N THR A 81 1.54 0.69 -9.31
CA THR A 81 0.68 0.11 -8.28
C THR A 81 0.70 -1.41 -8.36
N ASP A 82 0.57 -2.02 -9.54
CA ASP A 82 0.61 -3.47 -9.71
C ASP A 82 1.92 -4.09 -9.20
N ALA A 83 3.06 -3.43 -9.47
CA ALA A 83 4.36 -3.86 -8.96
C ALA A 83 4.43 -3.79 -7.43
N ALA A 84 3.84 -2.76 -6.82
CA ALA A 84 3.77 -2.62 -5.37
C ALA A 84 2.80 -3.62 -4.73
N GLU A 85 1.63 -3.86 -5.34
CA GLU A 85 0.68 -4.88 -4.91
C GLU A 85 1.34 -6.27 -4.93
N SER A 86 1.96 -6.65 -6.05
CA SER A 86 2.68 -7.92 -6.15
C SER A 86 3.83 -8.05 -5.14
N ALA A 87 4.62 -6.99 -4.93
CA ALA A 87 5.68 -7.00 -3.94
C ALA A 87 5.14 -7.18 -2.50
N SER A 88 3.97 -6.62 -2.19
CA SER A 88 3.36 -6.72 -0.87
C SER A 88 2.95 -8.16 -0.52
N GLU A 89 2.50 -8.94 -1.51
CA GLU A 89 2.13 -10.35 -1.32
C GLU A 89 3.33 -11.22 -0.92
N HIS A 90 4.54 -10.77 -1.25
CA HIS A 90 5.81 -11.41 -0.97
C HIS A 90 6.62 -10.75 0.15
N THR A 91 6.07 -9.72 0.79
CA THR A 91 6.74 -8.94 1.84
C THR A 91 5.95 -9.06 3.14
N CYS A 92 6.61 -9.47 4.21
CA CYS A 92 6.02 -9.57 5.54
C CYS A 92 5.50 -8.21 5.98
N GLU A 93 4.18 -8.09 6.17
CA GLU A 93 3.52 -6.86 6.60
C GLU A 93 4.05 -6.37 7.97
N ALA A 94 4.57 -7.27 8.80
CA ALA A 94 5.07 -6.96 10.13
C ALA A 94 6.50 -6.42 10.18
N CYS A 95 7.40 -6.94 9.34
CA CYS A 95 8.85 -6.69 9.47
C CYS A 95 9.59 -6.42 8.17
N GLY A 96 8.93 -6.56 7.00
CA GLY A 96 9.53 -6.29 5.70
C GLY A 96 10.40 -7.41 5.13
N ALA A 97 10.67 -8.47 5.89
CA ALA A 97 11.35 -9.66 5.35
C ALA A 97 10.49 -10.39 4.31
N SER A 98 11.09 -11.28 3.51
CA SER A 98 10.32 -12.10 2.57
C SER A 98 9.22 -12.91 3.27
N GLY A 99 8.00 -12.72 2.79
CA GLY A 99 6.78 -13.32 3.31
C GLY A 99 6.00 -14.05 2.24
N ARG A 100 4.86 -14.63 2.64
CA ARG A 100 3.83 -15.12 1.73
C ARG A 100 2.48 -14.95 2.38
N ILE A 101 1.41 -14.90 1.59
CA ILE A 101 0.03 -14.85 2.08
C ILE A 101 -0.24 -16.04 3.01
N ARG A 102 -0.76 -15.75 4.20
CA ARG A 102 -1.19 -16.72 5.19
C ARG A 102 -2.57 -16.36 5.72
N PHE A 103 -3.33 -17.39 6.07
CA PHE A 103 -4.53 -17.27 6.90
C PHE A 103 -4.14 -17.16 8.37
N ARG A 104 -4.74 -16.19 9.07
CA ARG A 104 -4.60 -16.02 10.52
C ARG A 104 -5.97 -15.88 11.15
N GLY A 105 -6.28 -16.76 12.09
CA GLY A 105 -7.42 -16.60 12.98
C GLY A 105 -7.00 -15.80 14.21
N ASP A 106 -7.72 -14.73 14.53
CA ASP A 106 -7.54 -13.96 15.78
C ASP A 106 -8.67 -14.16 16.79
N GLY A 107 -9.50 -15.19 16.57
CA GLY A 107 -10.67 -15.50 17.39
C GLY A 107 -11.91 -14.66 17.05
N THR A 108 -11.76 -13.55 16.33
CA THR A 108 -12.88 -12.71 15.85
C THR A 108 -13.16 -12.88 14.35
N GLY A 109 -12.21 -13.42 13.61
CA GLY A 109 -12.38 -13.79 12.21
C GLY A 109 -11.12 -14.42 11.64
N MET A 110 -11.21 -14.81 10.36
CA MET A 110 -10.06 -15.21 9.56
C MET A 110 -9.62 -14.02 8.73
N ARG A 111 -8.38 -13.55 8.94
CA ARG A 111 -7.77 -12.52 8.10
C ARG A 111 -6.62 -13.11 7.30
N MET A 112 -6.39 -12.59 6.11
CA MET A 112 -5.21 -12.91 5.32
C MET A 112 -4.18 -11.80 5.47
N GLN A 113 -2.91 -12.18 5.63
CA GLN A 113 -1.78 -11.26 5.72
C GLN A 113 -0.54 -11.91 5.09
N SER A 114 0.31 -11.12 4.44
CA SER A 114 1.65 -11.58 4.07
C SER A 114 2.56 -11.57 5.28
N LEU A 115 3.06 -12.76 5.69
CA LEU A 115 3.93 -12.90 6.85
C LEU A 115 5.10 -13.84 6.57
N CYS A 116 6.25 -13.56 7.18
CA CYS A 116 7.35 -14.52 7.31
C CYS A 116 7.02 -15.59 8.38
N GLU A 117 7.84 -16.63 8.48
CA GLU A 117 7.57 -17.74 9.42
C GLU A 117 7.69 -17.30 10.89
N ASP A 118 8.60 -16.39 11.20
CA ASP A 118 8.84 -15.89 12.55
C ASP A 118 7.67 -15.02 13.03
N CYS A 119 7.28 -14.01 12.24
CA CYS A 119 6.14 -13.15 12.58
C CYS A 119 4.82 -13.92 12.64
N ARG A 120 4.66 -14.99 11.84
CA ARG A 120 3.50 -15.89 11.96
C ARG A 120 3.45 -16.57 13.32
N SER A 121 4.60 -17.05 13.80
CA SER A 121 4.71 -17.84 15.03
C SER A 121 4.59 -16.99 16.29
N LEU A 122 5.05 -15.74 16.23
CA LEU A 122 5.06 -14.81 17.38
C LEU A 122 3.70 -14.20 17.73
N GLY A 123 2.69 -14.35 16.86
CA GLY A 123 1.36 -13.81 17.15
C GLY A 123 1.32 -12.29 17.32
N VAL A 124 2.30 -11.55 16.78
CA VAL A 124 2.44 -10.10 16.93
C VAL A 124 1.19 -9.37 16.45
N PHE A 125 0.36 -8.94 17.39
CA PHE A 125 -0.65 -7.89 17.23
C PHE A 125 -0.96 -7.27 18.62
N PRO A 126 -1.06 -5.93 18.73
CA PRO A 126 -0.79 -4.93 17.70
C PRO A 126 0.71 -4.86 17.36
N TYR A 127 1.05 -4.18 16.25
CA TYR A 127 2.43 -3.91 15.82
C TYR A 127 3.19 -3.00 16.81
N THR A 128 3.34 -3.41 18.07
CA THR A 128 4.43 -2.90 18.89
C THR A 128 5.69 -3.51 18.31
N ALA A 129 6.43 -2.68 17.59
CA ALA A 129 7.72 -2.98 16.98
C ALA A 129 8.59 -3.79 17.96
N LEU A 130 8.63 -5.11 17.76
CA LEU A 130 9.66 -5.94 18.36
C LEU A 130 10.94 -5.61 17.60
N HIS A 131 11.67 -4.63 18.12
CA HIS A 131 12.97 -4.15 17.62
C HIS A 131 14.10 -5.19 17.70
N ASN A 132 13.78 -6.47 17.91
CA ASN A 132 14.74 -7.55 18.02
C ASN A 132 14.37 -8.67 17.05
N HIS A 133 14.35 -8.38 15.75
CA HIS A 133 14.41 -9.43 14.75
C HIS A 133 15.89 -9.62 14.37
N PRO A 134 16.49 -10.81 14.50
CA PRO A 134 17.79 -11.06 13.92
C PRO A 134 17.68 -10.87 12.40
N THR A 135 18.49 -9.96 11.86
CA THR A 135 18.69 -9.82 10.41
C THR A 135 19.07 -11.18 9.83
N PRO A 136 18.43 -11.64 8.74
CA PRO A 136 18.90 -12.85 8.06
C PRO A 136 20.31 -12.60 7.52
N HIS A 137 21.20 -13.57 7.76
CA HIS A 137 22.57 -13.62 7.25
C HIS A 137 22.62 -13.83 5.73
#